data_AF-A0A523UP34-F1
#
_entry.id   AF-A0A523UP34-F1
#
_cell.length_a   1.000
_cell.length_b   1.000
_cell.length_c   1.000
_cell.angle_alpha   90.00
_cell.angle_beta   90.00
_cell.angle_gamma   90.00
#
_symmetry.space_group_name_H-M   'P 1'
#
loop_
_entity.id
_entity.type
_entity.pdbx_description
1 polymer ?
#
loop_
_entity_poly.entity_id
_entity_poly.type
_entity_poly.pdbx_seq_one_letter_code
_entity_poly.pdbx_strand_id
1 'polypeptide(L)'
;MDKKESDIPLSFAGLATFVARSPIAISIVATARDLGVGIPATSSAAELLTACKLVGIKTIGELGKELVSLRPDVERFFTEFFFRIRRGGRASDEHLLAMTLVGANGRKVNEATLAEVIEWPQDYVHDVLLAARVFGEAK
;
A
#
# COMPACT_ATOMS: atom_id res chain seq x y z
N MET A 1 13.71 14.04 15.46
CA MET A 1 12.38 13.44 15.25
C MET A 1 11.42 14.10 16.22
N ASP A 2 10.68 15.09 15.75
CA ASP A 2 9.72 15.83 16.56
C ASP A 2 8.55 14.93 16.99
N LYS A 3 8.25 14.95 18.30
CA LYS A 3 7.21 14.15 18.98
C LYS A 3 5.76 14.44 18.54
N LYS A 4 5.51 15.06 17.38
CA LYS A 4 4.17 15.53 16.99
C LYS A 4 3.48 14.73 15.87
N GLU A 5 4.21 14.03 15.01
CA GLU A 5 3.59 13.26 13.93
C GLU A 5 3.13 11.85 14.35
N SER A 6 3.65 11.31 15.45
CA SER A 6 3.42 9.92 15.84
C SER A 6 1.98 9.61 16.24
N ASP A 7 1.25 10.63 16.72
CA ASP A 7 -0.05 10.46 17.37
C ASP A 7 -1.19 11.07 16.56
N ILE A 8 -0.91 11.55 15.33
CA ILE A 8 -1.94 12.11 14.44
C ILE A 8 -2.89 10.97 14.03
N PRO A 9 -4.19 11.05 14.35
CA PRO A 9 -5.15 10.04 13.94
C PRO A 9 -5.28 9.94 12.42
N LEU A 10 -5.58 8.75 11.93
CA LEU A 10 -5.90 8.56 10.52
C LEU A 10 -7.14 9.38 10.13
N SER A 11 -6.96 10.25 9.16
CA SER A 11 -8.00 11.05 8.53
C SER A 11 -7.65 11.25 7.06
N PHE A 12 -8.63 11.58 6.22
CA PHE A 12 -8.37 11.87 4.81
C PHE A 12 -7.33 12.99 4.63
N ALA A 13 -7.44 14.07 5.39
CA ALA A 13 -6.49 15.19 5.33
C ALA A 13 -5.10 14.80 5.84
N GLY A 14 -5.02 14.00 6.92
CA GLY A 14 -3.76 13.51 7.46
C GLY A 14 -3.06 12.57 6.49
N LEU A 15 -3.80 11.64 5.87
CA LEU A 15 -3.29 10.73 4.86
C LEU A 15 -2.82 11.47 3.61
N ALA A 16 -3.62 12.39 3.07
CA ALA A 16 -3.23 13.19 1.90
C ALA A 16 -1.95 14.00 2.17
N THR A 17 -1.84 14.60 3.37
CA THR A 17 -0.62 15.33 3.78
C THR A 17 0.58 14.39 3.90
N PHE A 18 0.39 13.22 4.51
CA PHE A 18 1.43 12.21 4.65
C PHE A 18 1.90 11.73 3.28
N VAL A 19 1.00 11.35 2.39
CA VAL A 19 1.29 10.87 1.03
C VAL A 19 2.09 11.91 0.25
N ALA A 20 1.69 13.19 0.32
CA ALA A 20 2.33 14.27 -0.40
C ALA A 20 3.70 14.70 0.15
N ARG A 21 3.98 14.48 1.44
CA ARG A 21 5.15 15.07 2.12
C ARG A 21 6.10 14.07 2.76
N SER A 22 5.67 12.83 2.97
CA SER A 22 6.47 11.80 3.64
C SER A 22 7.52 11.26 2.68
N PRO A 23 8.83 11.35 3.01
CA PRO A 23 9.87 10.81 2.16
C PRO A 23 9.72 9.31 1.89
N ILE A 24 9.21 8.55 2.86
CA ILE A 24 8.99 7.11 2.67
C ILE A 24 7.82 6.84 1.71
N ALA A 25 6.72 7.58 1.81
CA ALA A 25 5.58 7.43 0.90
C ALA A 25 5.98 7.79 -0.53
N ILE A 26 6.66 8.93 -0.70
CA ILE A 26 7.19 9.39 -1.98
C ILE A 26 8.14 8.36 -2.58
N SER A 27 9.05 7.78 -1.77
CA SER A 27 10.00 6.77 -2.23
C SER A 27 9.29 5.51 -2.74
N ILE A 28 8.31 4.98 -2.02
CA ILE A 28 7.57 3.77 -2.42
C ILE A 28 6.80 4.02 -3.72
N VAL A 29 6.14 5.17 -3.84
CA VAL A 29 5.41 5.58 -5.05
C VAL A 29 6.36 5.76 -6.23
N ALA A 30 7.52 6.38 -6.02
CA ALA A 30 8.53 6.54 -7.07
C ALA A 30 9.00 5.17 -7.59
N THR A 31 9.31 4.23 -6.69
CA THR A 31 9.69 2.86 -7.07
C THR A 31 8.61 2.18 -7.93
N ALA A 32 7.34 2.28 -7.54
CA ALA A 32 6.24 1.71 -8.33
C ALA A 32 6.15 2.32 -9.74
N ARG A 33 6.32 3.65 -9.84
CA ARG A 33 6.25 4.38 -11.11
C ARG A 33 7.42 4.06 -12.03
N ASP A 34 8.63 3.96 -11.49
CA ASP A 34 9.84 3.63 -12.25
C ASP A 34 9.75 2.23 -12.85
N LEU A 35 9.07 1.30 -12.15
CA LEU A 35 8.77 -0.05 -12.62
C LEU A 35 7.58 -0.11 -13.61
N GLY A 36 6.91 1.01 -13.86
CA GLY A 36 5.76 1.08 -14.76
C GLY A 36 4.48 0.46 -14.20
N VAL A 37 4.36 0.32 -12.88
CA VAL A 37 3.13 -0.18 -12.24
C VAL A 37 2.00 0.81 -12.48
N GLY A 38 1.04 0.38 -13.30
CA GLY A 38 -0.11 1.17 -13.70
C GLY A 38 -1.37 0.33 -13.69
N ILE A 39 -2.37 0.73 -12.93
CA ILE A 39 -3.68 0.08 -12.91
C ILE A 39 -4.72 1.10 -13.40
N PRO A 40 -5.76 0.69 -14.14
CA PRO A 40 -6.86 1.59 -14.49
C PRO A 40 -7.40 2.26 -13.23
N ALA A 41 -7.62 3.57 -13.30
CA ALA A 41 -7.85 4.43 -12.16
C ALA A 41 -9.14 4.07 -11.38
N THR A 42 -9.02 3.16 -10.42
CA THR A 42 -9.82 3.18 -9.20
C THR A 42 -8.95 3.84 -8.15
N SER A 43 -9.31 5.07 -7.79
CA SER A 43 -8.57 5.88 -6.84
C SER A 43 -9.49 6.18 -5.69
N SER A 44 -9.03 6.01 -4.46
CA SER A 44 -9.36 6.98 -3.43
C SER A 44 -8.39 6.95 -2.24
N ALA A 45 -8.29 8.09 -1.56
CA ALA A 45 -7.79 8.14 -0.19
C ALA A 45 -8.59 7.23 0.78
N ALA A 46 -9.78 6.76 0.37
CA ALA A 46 -10.55 5.79 1.14
C ALA A 46 -9.91 4.40 1.07
N GLU A 47 -9.30 4.00 -0.04
CA GLU A 47 -8.57 2.73 -0.14
C GLU A 47 -7.43 2.68 0.87
N LEU A 48 -6.61 3.75 0.94
CA LEU A 48 -5.51 3.83 1.90
C LEU A 48 -6.01 3.86 3.34
N LEU A 49 -7.08 4.62 3.63
CA LEU A 49 -7.68 4.65 4.96
C LEU A 49 -8.21 3.28 5.38
N THR A 50 -8.90 2.59 4.47
CA THR A 50 -9.46 1.26 4.68
C THR A 50 -8.35 0.22 4.85
N ALA A 51 -7.31 0.26 4.02
CA ALA A 51 -6.12 -0.58 4.16
C ALA A 51 -5.49 -0.40 5.55
N CYS A 52 -5.30 0.85 6.00
CA CYS A 52 -4.78 1.13 7.33
C CYS A 52 -5.64 0.52 8.44
N LYS A 53 -6.98 0.68 8.36
CA LYS A 53 -7.92 0.11 9.34
C LYS A 53 -7.86 -1.42 9.36
N LEU A 54 -7.81 -2.06 8.19
CA LEU A 54 -7.73 -3.52 8.04
C LEU A 54 -6.49 -4.11 8.70
N VAL A 55 -5.36 -3.42 8.57
CA VAL A 55 -4.08 -3.89 9.14
C VAL A 55 -3.84 -3.40 10.58
N GLY A 56 -4.83 -2.69 11.16
CA GLY A 56 -4.80 -2.24 12.55
C GLY A 56 -3.96 -0.99 12.82
N ILE A 57 -3.57 -0.24 11.79
CA ILE A 57 -2.90 1.05 11.91
C ILE A 57 -3.93 2.11 12.32
N LYS A 58 -3.60 2.92 13.32
CA LYS A 58 -4.48 3.93 13.92
C LYS A 58 -3.96 5.35 13.78
N THR A 59 -2.65 5.51 13.56
CA THR A 59 -2.00 6.82 13.45
C THR A 59 -1.11 6.92 12.22
N ILE A 60 -0.83 8.17 11.80
CA ILE A 60 0.13 8.46 10.73
C ILE A 60 1.54 7.98 11.11
N GLY A 61 1.90 8.04 12.40
CA GLY A 61 3.17 7.52 12.90
C GLY A 61 3.31 6.01 12.74
N GLU A 62 2.26 5.25 13.05
CA GLU A 62 2.23 3.81 12.84
C GLU A 62 2.33 3.47 11.35
N LEU A 63 1.61 4.19 10.49
CA LEU A 63 1.71 4.06 9.04
C LEU A 63 3.15 4.29 8.55
N GLY A 64 3.80 5.36 9.01
CA GLY A 64 5.18 5.66 8.64
C GLY A 64 6.15 4.55 9.05
N LYS A 65 6.00 4.00 10.25
CA LYS A 65 6.84 2.88 10.74
C LYS A 65 6.64 1.61 9.92
N GLU A 66 5.40 1.29 9.58
CA GLU A 66 5.08 0.13 8.73
C GLU A 66 5.70 0.30 7.34
N LEU A 67 5.52 1.45 6.68
CA LEU A 67 6.12 1.66 5.35
C LEU A 67 7.65 1.64 5.38
N VAL A 68 8.28 2.10 6.47
CA VAL A 68 9.73 2.00 6.65
C VAL A 68 10.18 0.54 6.77
N SER A 69 9.42 -0.32 7.47
CA SER A 69 9.76 -1.74 7.61
C SER A 69 9.66 -2.49 6.28
N LEU A 70 8.73 -2.10 5.41
CA LEU A 70 8.50 -2.73 4.11
C LEU A 70 9.50 -2.27 3.03
N ARG A 71 10.13 -1.10 3.21
CA ARG A 71 11.01 -0.48 2.21
C ARG A 71 12.00 -1.42 1.51
N PRO A 72 12.71 -2.34 2.21
CA PRO A 72 13.70 -3.21 1.56
C PRO A 72 13.12 -4.11 0.47
N ASP A 73 11.84 -4.48 0.58
CA ASP A 73 11.20 -5.48 -0.28
C ASP A 73 10.22 -4.86 -1.28
N VAL A 74 9.97 -3.56 -1.19
CA VAL A 74 8.99 -2.82 -2.03
C VAL A 74 9.30 -2.93 -3.52
N GLU A 75 10.56 -2.80 -3.93
CA GLU A 75 10.95 -2.92 -5.34
C GLU A 75 10.65 -4.32 -5.90
N ARG A 76 10.99 -5.35 -5.12
CA ARG A 76 10.71 -6.74 -5.48
C ARG A 76 9.21 -6.99 -5.55
N PHE A 77 8.45 -6.46 -4.60
CA PHE A 77 6.98 -6.54 -4.60
C PHE A 77 6.37 -5.96 -5.86
N PHE A 78 6.72 -4.72 -6.22
CA PHE A 78 6.18 -4.07 -7.41
C PHE A 78 6.64 -4.74 -8.71
N THR A 79 7.85 -5.31 -8.73
CA THR A 79 8.36 -6.08 -9.87
C THR A 79 7.54 -7.35 -10.09
N GLU A 80 7.34 -8.15 -9.03
CA GLU A 80 6.50 -9.35 -9.07
C GLU A 80 5.06 -9.02 -9.49
N PHE A 81 4.52 -7.93 -8.96
CA PHE A 81 3.20 -7.46 -9.29
C PHE A 81 3.09 -7.04 -10.77
N PHE A 82 4.03 -6.24 -11.28
CA PHE A 82 4.06 -5.78 -12.65
C PHE A 82 4.05 -6.94 -13.66
N PHE A 83 4.85 -7.99 -13.40
CA PHE A 83 4.90 -9.17 -14.26
C PHE A 83 3.57 -9.92 -14.37
N ARG A 84 2.73 -9.86 -13.33
CA ARG A 84 1.42 -10.52 -13.30
C ARG A 84 0.37 -9.78 -14.10
N ILE A 85 0.23 -8.47 -13.86
CA ILE A 85 -0.96 -7.77 -14.33
C ILE A 85 -0.79 -7.26 -15.75
N ARG A 86 0.43 -6.89 -16.20
CA ARG A 86 0.71 -6.32 -17.54
C ARG A 86 -0.38 -5.36 -18.06
N ARG A 87 -1.02 -4.62 -17.15
CA ARG A 87 -2.06 -3.64 -17.48
C ARG A 87 -1.40 -2.27 -17.53
N GLY A 88 -1.81 -1.46 -18.49
CA GLY A 88 -1.45 -0.05 -18.56
C GLY A 88 -2.39 0.78 -17.69
N GLY A 89 -1.89 1.86 -17.10
CA GLY A 89 -2.70 2.79 -16.31
C GLY A 89 -1.86 3.74 -15.46
N ARG A 90 -2.52 4.63 -14.73
CA ARG A 90 -1.90 5.43 -13.66
C ARG A 90 -2.66 5.14 -12.38
N ALA A 91 -2.01 4.50 -11.42
CA ALA A 91 -2.52 4.39 -10.05
C ALA A 91 -2.25 5.69 -9.29
N SER A 92 -3.13 6.04 -8.34
CA SER A 92 -2.87 7.11 -7.38
C SER A 92 -1.82 6.70 -6.36
N ASP A 93 -1.21 7.68 -5.71
CA ASP A 93 -0.20 7.45 -4.67
C ASP A 93 -0.81 6.68 -3.50
N GLU A 94 -2.05 7.03 -3.13
CA GLU A 94 -2.82 6.36 -2.10
C GLU A 94 -3.07 4.89 -2.44
N HIS A 95 -3.40 4.59 -3.69
CA HIS A 95 -3.66 3.22 -4.14
C HIS A 95 -2.39 2.36 -4.06
N LEU A 96 -1.26 2.89 -4.53
CA LEU A 96 0.04 2.18 -4.47
C LEU A 96 0.45 1.87 -3.03
N LEU A 97 0.21 2.81 -2.11
CA LEU A 97 0.48 2.62 -0.69
C LEU A 97 -0.51 1.64 -0.05
N ALA A 98 -1.80 1.72 -0.38
CA ALA A 98 -2.82 0.77 0.08
C ALA A 98 -2.45 -0.66 -0.34
N MET A 99 -2.04 -0.83 -1.60
CA MET A 99 -1.62 -2.10 -2.17
C MET A 99 -0.39 -2.67 -1.45
N THR A 100 0.58 -1.81 -1.15
CA THR A 100 1.77 -2.19 -0.39
C THR A 100 1.42 -2.69 1.02
N LEU A 101 0.56 -1.94 1.75
CA LEU A 101 0.14 -2.29 3.10
C LEU A 101 -0.67 -3.60 3.14
N VAL A 102 -1.64 -3.72 2.23
CA VAL A 102 -2.51 -4.90 2.11
C VAL A 102 -1.71 -6.11 1.72
N GLY A 103 -0.80 -5.98 0.75
CA GLY A 103 0.10 -7.04 0.37
C GLY A 103 0.89 -7.57 1.57
N ALA A 104 1.62 -6.68 2.25
CA ALA A 104 2.46 -7.03 3.39
C ALA A 104 1.69 -7.70 4.55
N ASN A 105 0.43 -7.32 4.76
CA ASN A 105 -0.39 -7.80 5.86
C ASN A 105 -1.47 -8.81 5.46
N GLY A 106 -1.57 -9.14 4.18
CA GLY A 106 -2.69 -9.89 3.61
C GLY A 106 -2.81 -11.32 4.10
N ARG A 107 -1.74 -11.89 4.69
CA ARG A 107 -1.80 -13.19 5.38
C ARG A 107 -2.70 -13.19 6.62
N LYS A 108 -3.05 -12.01 7.15
CA LYS A 108 -3.88 -11.84 8.35
C LYS A 108 -5.38 -11.75 8.03
N VAL A 109 -5.76 -11.62 6.76
CA VAL A 109 -7.15 -11.38 6.32
C VAL A 109 -7.49 -12.28 5.14
N ASN A 110 -8.71 -12.80 5.08
CA ASN A 110 -9.16 -13.62 3.95
C ASN A 110 -9.21 -12.78 2.65
N GLU A 111 -8.80 -13.36 1.51
CA GLU A 111 -8.78 -12.71 0.19
C GLU A 111 -10.15 -12.13 -0.22
N ALA A 112 -11.24 -12.87 0.01
CA ALA A 112 -12.60 -12.40 -0.29
C ALA A 112 -12.99 -11.20 0.59
N THR A 113 -12.59 -11.21 1.87
CA THR A 113 -12.82 -10.08 2.78
C THR A 113 -11.99 -8.86 2.36
N LEU A 114 -10.76 -9.05 1.88
CA LEU A 114 -9.94 -7.95 1.37
C LEU A 114 -10.55 -7.33 0.10
N ALA A 115 -11.01 -8.16 -0.83
CA ALA A 115 -11.67 -7.71 -2.05
C ALA A 115 -12.94 -6.93 -1.75
N GLU A 116 -13.78 -7.42 -0.84
CA GLU A 116 -15.01 -6.77 -0.43
C GLU A 116 -14.74 -5.44 0.29
N VAL A 117 -13.87 -5.43 1.31
CA VAL A 117 -13.69 -4.26 2.17
C VAL A 117 -12.98 -3.12 1.46
N ILE A 118 -12.02 -3.42 0.58
CA ILE A 118 -11.26 -2.42 -0.17
C ILE A 118 -11.94 -2.09 -1.52
N GLU A 119 -12.99 -2.83 -1.87
CA GLU A 119 -13.72 -2.70 -3.14
C GLU A 119 -12.81 -2.97 -4.36
N TRP A 120 -11.90 -3.92 -4.22
CA TRP A 120 -11.02 -4.37 -5.29
C TRP A 120 -11.55 -5.64 -5.96
N PRO A 121 -11.39 -5.80 -7.29
CA PRO A 121 -11.67 -7.07 -7.96
C PRO A 121 -10.91 -8.22 -7.29
N GLN A 122 -11.54 -9.38 -7.12
CA GLN A 122 -10.93 -10.49 -6.39
C GLN A 122 -9.65 -11.01 -7.08
N ASP A 123 -9.65 -11.08 -8.41
CA ASP A 123 -8.46 -11.43 -9.20
C ASP A 123 -7.30 -10.45 -8.97
N TYR A 124 -7.61 -9.16 -8.85
CA TYR A 124 -6.65 -8.13 -8.52
C TYR A 124 -6.08 -8.31 -7.10
N VAL A 125 -6.92 -8.54 -6.09
CA VAL A 125 -6.47 -8.83 -4.72
C VAL A 125 -5.57 -10.07 -4.71
N HIS A 126 -5.96 -11.12 -5.44
CA HIS A 126 -5.15 -12.32 -5.57
C HIS A 126 -3.74 -12.01 -6.11
N ASP A 127 -3.64 -11.23 -7.18
CA ASP A 127 -2.35 -10.82 -7.76
C ASP A 127 -1.51 -9.98 -6.79
N VAL A 128 -2.13 -9.06 -6.03
CA VAL A 128 -1.46 -8.30 -4.96
C VAL A 128 -0.89 -9.26 -3.90
N LEU A 129 -1.69 -10.21 -3.40
CA LEU A 129 -1.27 -11.16 -2.36
C LEU A 129 -0.18 -12.13 -2.84
N LEU A 130 -0.24 -12.55 -4.11
CA LEU A 130 0.79 -13.39 -4.69
C LEU A 130 2.12 -12.65 -4.82
N ALA A 131 2.11 -11.40 -5.31
CA ALA A 131 3.30 -10.56 -5.37
C ALA A 131 3.86 -10.29 -3.98
N ALA A 132 2.99 -10.10 -2.98
CA ALA A 132 3.37 -9.82 -1.60
C ALA A 132 4.02 -10.98 -0.85
N ARG A 133 4.15 -12.17 -1.45
CA ARG A 133 4.90 -13.29 -0.85
C ARG A 133 6.33 -12.89 -0.50
N VAL A 134 6.93 -11.99 -1.27
CA VAL A 134 8.29 -11.47 -1.08
C VAL A 134 8.51 -10.83 0.29
N PHE A 135 7.49 -10.16 0.86
CA PHE A 135 7.57 -9.56 2.20
C PHE A 135 7.73 -10.57 3.34
N GLY A 136 7.52 -11.87 3.07
CA GLY A 136 7.68 -12.94 4.06
C GLY A 136 8.65 -14.04 3.63
N GLU A 137 9.45 -13.82 2.57
CA GLU A 137 10.54 -14.72 2.17
C GLU A 137 11.87 -14.41 2.89
N ALA A 138 11.95 -13.29 3.62
CA ALA A 138 13.08 -12.98 4.48
C ALA A 138 12.90 -13.60 5.88
N LYS A 139 13.29 -14.87 6.02
CA LYS A 139 13.74 -15.46 7.29
C LYS A 139 14.91 -16.40 7.07
#